data_AF-A0A967EK32-F1
#
_entry.id   AF-A0A967EK32-F1
#
_cell.length_a   1.000
_cell.length_b   1.000
_cell.length_c   1.000
_cell.angle_alpha   90.00
_cell.angle_beta   90.00
_cell.angle_gamma   90.00
#
_symmetry.space_group_name_H-M   'P 1'
#
loop_
_entity.id
_entity.type
_entity.pdbx_description
1 polymer ?
#
loop_
_entity_poly.entity_id
_entity_poly.type
_entity_poly.pdbx_seq_one_letter_code
_entity_poly.pdbx_strand_id
1 'polypeptide(L)'
;MTTIIIGIFVFAISAMRITRYFGFEKWQVSLGLILVAIFLYIINVISIHHFIEKKTPDFASTKEASPNIQKWELTAGRGVVPKWVSIIGLLSISAFITAIGPWIVAFIK
;
A
#
# COMPACT_ATOMS: atom_id res chain seq x y z
N MET A 1 12.72 0.09 1.11
CA MET A 1 13.23 1.21 0.29
C MET A 1 13.26 0.87 -1.19
N THR A 2 13.86 -0.24 -1.61
CA THR A 2 13.96 -0.66 -3.02
C THR A 2 12.61 -0.70 -3.76
N THR A 3 11.57 -1.26 -3.14
CA THR A 3 10.21 -1.32 -3.71
C THR A 3 9.63 0.06 -4.00
N ILE A 4 9.92 1.06 -3.14
CA ILE A 4 9.42 2.42 -3.31
C ILE A 4 10.09 3.07 -4.53
N ILE A 5 11.41 2.92 -4.65
CA ILE A 5 12.19 3.47 -5.76
C ILE A 5 11.73 2.87 -7.09
N ILE A 6 11.57 1.55 -7.15
CA ILE A 6 11.05 0.85 -8.33
C ILE A 6 9.63 1.32 -8.65
N GLY A 7 8.77 1.44 -7.63
CA GLY A 7 7.41 1.93 -7.78
C GLY A 7 7.37 3.34 -8.39
N ILE A 8 8.17 4.27 -7.86
CA ILE A 8 8.28 5.64 -8.37
C ILE A 8 8.70 5.61 -9.83
N PHE A 9 9.70 4.81 -10.18
CA PHE A 9 10.18 4.69 -11.56
C PHE A 9 9.08 4.18 -12.52
N VAL A 10 8.35 3.13 -12.13
CA VAL A 10 7.26 2.55 -12.92
C VAL A 10 6.10 3.55 -13.08
N PHE A 11 5.68 4.21 -12.00
CA PHE A 11 4.61 5.22 -12.07
C PHE A 11 5.03 6.44 -12.88
N ALA A 12 6.28 6.90 -12.76
CA ALA A 12 6.79 8.03 -13.54
C ALA A 12 6.82 7.72 -15.04
N ILE A 13 7.28 6.53 -15.45
CA ILE A 13 7.25 6.12 -16.86
C ILE A 13 5.82 6.03 -17.39
N SER A 14 4.93 5.44 -16.59
CA SER A 14 3.52 5.30 -16.95
C SER A 14 2.86 6.67 -17.12
N ALA A 15 3.10 7.58 -16.18
CA ALA A 15 2.62 8.96 -16.23
C ALA A 15 3.13 9.69 -17.47
N MET A 16 4.43 9.63 -17.76
CA MET A 16 5.01 10.24 -18.97
C MET A 16 4.38 9.70 -20.26
N ARG A 17 4.14 8.38 -20.33
CA ARG A 17 3.47 7.77 -21.48
C ARG A 17 2.02 8.24 -21.62
N ILE A 18 1.28 8.31 -20.52
CA ILE A 18 -0.11 8.78 -20.50
C ILE A 18 -0.18 10.24 -20.96
N THR A 19 0.64 11.13 -20.39
CA THR A 19 0.73 12.55 -20.81
C THR A 19 1.00 12.65 -22.31
N ARG A 20 1.95 11.86 -22.82
CA ARG A 20 2.34 11.93 -24.24
C ARG A 20 1.29 11.35 -25.19
N TYR A 21 0.64 10.26 -24.81
CA TYR A 21 -0.29 9.55 -25.70
C TYR A 21 -1.68 10.20 -25.74
N PHE A 22 -2.18 10.66 -24.59
CA PHE A 22 -3.50 11.28 -24.47
C PHE A 22 -3.48 12.80 -24.53
N GLY A 23 -2.29 13.42 -24.53
CA GLY A 23 -2.16 14.88 -24.55
C GLY A 23 -2.64 15.55 -23.26
N PHE A 24 -2.73 14.83 -22.15
CA PHE A 24 -3.19 15.38 -20.88
C PHE A 24 -2.20 16.39 -20.29
N GLU A 25 -2.75 17.35 -19.57
CA GLU A 25 -1.93 18.29 -18.80
C GLU A 25 -1.33 17.61 -17.57
N LYS A 26 -0.19 18.13 -17.11
CA LYS A 26 0.57 17.55 -15.98
C LYS A 26 -0.27 17.42 -14.71
N TRP A 27 -1.15 18.38 -14.45
CA TRP A 27 -2.02 18.36 -13.26
C TRP A 27 -3.09 17.26 -13.33
N GLN A 28 -3.62 16.97 -14.53
CA GLN A 28 -4.60 15.91 -14.73
C GLN A 28 -4.00 14.54 -14.44
N VAL A 29 -2.79 14.28 -14.95
CA VAL A 29 -2.06 13.03 -14.68
C VAL A 29 -1.68 12.91 -13.21
N SER A 30 -1.31 14.02 -12.57
CA SER A 30 -1.01 14.05 -11.13
C SER A 30 -2.24 13.73 -10.28
N LEU A 31 -3.41 14.29 -10.62
CA LEU A 31 -4.68 13.94 -9.97
C LEU A 31 -5.02 12.46 -10.15
N GLY A 32 -4.83 11.92 -11.36
CA GLY A 32 -5.02 10.50 -11.63
C GLY A 32 -4.13 9.62 -10.74
N LEU A 33 -2.85 9.97 -10.58
CA LEU A 33 -1.93 9.26 -9.69
C LEU A 33 -2.33 9.39 -8.21
N ILE A 34 -2.86 10.53 -7.77
CA ILE A 34 -3.38 10.71 -6.41
C ILE A 34 -4.56 9.75 -6.17
N LEU A 35 -5.50 9.66 -7.13
CA LEU A 35 -6.62 8.72 -7.03
C LEU A 35 -6.14 7.27 -6.95
N VAL A 36 -5.15 6.90 -7.77
CA VAL A 36 -4.52 5.57 -7.71
C VAL A 36 -3.85 5.33 -6.35
N ALA A 37 -3.14 6.32 -5.80
CA ALA A 37 -2.51 6.22 -4.49
C ALA A 37 -3.55 5.98 -3.38
N ILE A 38 -4.64 6.75 -3.38
CA ILE A 38 -5.75 6.60 -2.43
C ILE A 38 -6.39 5.21 -2.56
N PHE A 39 -6.66 4.77 -3.78
CA PHE A 39 -7.26 3.45 -4.04
C PHE A 39 -6.37 2.30 -3.51
N LEU A 40 -5.06 2.34 -3.80
CA LEU A 40 -4.11 1.36 -3.28
C LEU A 40 -4.01 1.41 -1.76
N TYR A 41 -4.07 2.60 -1.16
CA TYR A 41 -4.08 2.75 0.30
C TYR A 41 -5.33 2.10 0.92
N ILE A 42 -6.51 2.35 0.35
CA ILE A 42 -7.76 1.75 0.83
C ILE A 42 -7.68 0.22 0.73
N ILE A 43 -7.20 -0.34 -0.40
CA ILE A 43 -6.99 -1.78 -0.55
C ILE A 43 -6.03 -2.32 0.52
N ASN A 44 -4.94 -1.59 0.78
CA ASN A 44 -3.98 -1.98 1.81
C ASN A 44 -4.64 -2.03 3.19
N VAL A 45 -5.40 -1.00 3.58
CA VAL A 45 -6.12 -0.95 4.86
C VAL A 45 -7.15 -2.09 4.97
N ILE A 46 -7.98 -2.29 3.94
CA ILE A 46 -8.98 -3.37 3.92
C ILE A 46 -8.29 -4.73 4.04
N SER A 47 -7.19 -4.93 3.32
CA SER A 47 -6.44 -6.20 3.35
C SER A 47 -5.80 -6.44 4.71
N ILE A 48 -5.20 -5.41 5.31
CA ILE A 48 -4.64 -5.48 6.67
C ILE A 48 -5.73 -5.88 7.65
N HIS A 49 -6.88 -5.19 7.61
CA HIS A 49 -8.00 -5.47 8.48
C HIS A 49 -8.52 -6.90 8.28
N HIS A 50 -8.76 -7.32 7.04
CA HIS A 50 -9.21 -8.67 6.72
C HIS A 50 -8.24 -9.75 7.22
N PHE A 51 -6.92 -9.58 7.05
CA PHE A 51 -5.94 -10.57 7.47
C PHE A 51 -5.67 -10.56 8.98
N ILE A 52 -5.85 -9.42 9.64
CA ILE A 52 -5.80 -9.33 11.10
C ILE A 52 -7.05 -9.99 11.68
N GLU A 53 -8.24 -9.60 11.24
CA GLU A 53 -9.51 -10.17 11.70
C GLU A 53 -9.60 -11.68 11.45
N LYS A 54 -9.19 -12.16 10.28
CA LYS A 54 -9.18 -13.60 9.96
C LYS A 54 -8.19 -14.41 10.82
N LYS A 55 -7.18 -13.77 11.42
CA LYS A 55 -6.18 -14.41 12.31
C LYS A 55 -6.49 -14.25 13.80
N THR A 56 -7.41 -13.38 14.17
CA THR A 56 -8.19 -13.51 15.39
C THR A 56 -9.25 -14.57 15.13
N PRO A 57 -9.06 -15.84 15.54
CA PRO A 57 -10.19 -16.76 15.52
C PRO A 57 -11.31 -16.10 16.33
N ASP A 58 -12.52 -16.08 15.78
CA ASP A 58 -13.72 -15.80 16.56
C ASP A 58 -13.62 -16.65 17.83
N PHE A 59 -13.54 -15.97 18.97
CA PHE A 59 -13.41 -16.54 20.31
C PHE A 59 -12.04 -17.14 20.66
N ALA A 60 -11.66 -16.90 21.92
CA ALA A 60 -10.62 -17.61 22.66
C ALA A 60 -10.73 -19.13 22.44
N SER A 61 -10.07 -19.63 21.39
CA SER A 61 -10.03 -21.05 21.12
C SER A 61 -9.23 -21.69 22.25
N THR A 62 -9.90 -22.47 23.10
CA THR A 62 -9.29 -23.29 24.17
C THR A 62 -8.40 -24.41 23.63
N LYS A 63 -8.19 -24.48 22.31
CA LYS A 63 -7.27 -25.44 21.69
C LYS A 63 -5.84 -25.02 22.01
N GLU A 64 -5.21 -25.80 22.88
CA GLU A 64 -3.80 -25.68 23.22
C GLU A 64 -2.92 -26.05 22.00
N ALA A 65 -1.89 -25.24 21.75
CA ALA A 65 -0.80 -25.59 20.83
C ALA A 65 0.33 -26.35 21.54
N SER A 66 0.43 -26.13 22.85
CA SER A 66 1.41 -26.68 23.79
C SER A 66 0.77 -26.62 25.18
N PRO A 67 1.13 -27.47 26.16
CA PRO A 67 0.58 -27.38 27.51
C PRO A 67 0.66 -25.94 28.04
N ASN A 68 -0.47 -25.40 28.50
CA ASN A 68 -0.65 -24.02 28.95
C ASN A 68 -0.46 -22.89 27.91
N ILE A 69 -0.38 -23.18 26.61
CA ILE A 69 -0.30 -22.15 25.56
C ILE A 69 -1.48 -22.30 24.61
N GLN A 70 -2.42 -21.35 24.67
CA GLN A 70 -3.58 -21.36 23.79
C GLN A 70 -3.16 -20.91 22.39
N LYS A 71 -3.73 -21.53 21.33
CA LYS A 71 -3.36 -21.19 19.94
C LYS A 71 -3.52 -19.71 19.61
N TRP A 72 -4.50 -19.05 20.24
CA TRP A 72 -4.71 -17.62 20.06
C TRP A 72 -3.61 -16.79 20.72
N GLU A 73 -2.92 -17.24 21.78
CA GLU A 73 -1.79 -16.51 22.38
C GLU A 73 -0.56 -16.47 21.46
N LEU A 74 -0.42 -17.47 20.60
CA LEU A 74 0.64 -17.50 19.58
C LEU A 74 0.36 -16.55 18.40
N THR A 75 -0.90 -16.19 18.17
CA THR A 75 -1.34 -15.31 17.08
C THR A 75 -1.78 -13.92 17.57
N ALA A 76 -2.11 -13.78 18.85
CA ALA A 76 -2.47 -12.52 19.50
C ALA A 76 -1.26 -11.59 19.47
N GLY A 77 -1.47 -10.43 18.85
CA GLY A 77 -0.45 -9.38 18.77
C GLY A 77 0.58 -9.55 17.66
N ARG A 78 0.64 -10.67 16.91
CA ARG A 78 1.65 -10.79 15.83
C ARG A 78 1.30 -9.98 14.58
N GLY A 79 0.04 -9.61 14.35
CA GLY A 79 -0.36 -8.73 13.24
C GLY A 79 0.21 -9.13 11.87
N VAL A 80 0.42 -10.44 11.62
CA VAL A 80 1.22 -10.90 10.48
C VAL A 80 0.37 -10.85 9.22
N VAL A 81 0.50 -9.77 8.47
CA VAL A 81 -0.13 -9.59 7.16
C VAL A 81 0.80 -10.18 6.08
N PRO A 82 0.27 -10.84 5.04
CA PRO A 82 1.09 -11.30 3.92
C PRO A 82 1.94 -10.17 3.31
N LYS A 83 3.19 -10.49 2.94
CA LYS A 83 4.17 -9.52 2.41
C LYS A 83 3.65 -8.72 1.20
N TRP A 84 2.81 -9.31 0.37
CA TRP A 84 2.22 -8.64 -0.79
C TRP A 84 1.29 -7.49 -0.40
N VAL A 85 0.60 -7.56 0.75
CA VAL A 85 -0.23 -6.46 1.24
C VAL A 85 0.65 -5.26 1.60
N SER A 86 1.79 -5.48 2.25
CA SER A 86 2.77 -4.42 2.51
C SER A 86 3.32 -3.82 1.21
N ILE A 87 3.50 -4.62 0.16
CA ILE A 87 3.92 -4.12 -1.16
C ILE A 87 2.87 -3.15 -1.73
N ILE A 88 1.57 -3.44 -1.59
CA ILE A 88 0.49 -2.52 -2.03
C ILE A 88 0.59 -1.17 -1.31
N GLY A 89 0.81 -1.17 0.01
CA GLY A 89 1.02 0.07 0.77
C GLY A 89 2.24 0.85 0.29
N LEU A 90 3.36 0.17 0.02
CA LEU A 90 4.57 0.81 -0.54
C LEU A 90 4.35 1.37 -1.95
N LEU A 91 3.53 0.71 -2.77
CA LEU A 91 3.15 1.21 -4.10
C LEU A 91 2.24 2.44 -4.01
N SER A 92 1.32 2.49 -3.04
CA SER A 92 0.52 3.69 -2.77
C SER A 92 1.40 4.90 -2.46
N ILE A 93 2.38 4.75 -1.55
CA ILE A 93 3.37 5.79 -1.23
C ILE A 93 4.15 6.20 -2.48
N SER A 94 4.55 5.23 -3.30
CA SER A 94 5.30 5.49 -4.54
C SER A 94 4.47 6.32 -5.55
N ALA A 95 3.19 5.99 -5.72
CA ALA A 95 2.27 6.72 -6.58
C ALA A 95 2.07 8.16 -6.07
N PHE A 96 1.92 8.33 -4.75
CA PHE A 96 1.77 9.64 -4.12
C PHE A 96 3.01 10.53 -4.30
N ILE A 97 4.21 9.99 -4.04
CA ILE A 97 5.47 10.71 -4.27
C ILE A 97 5.62 11.09 -5.74
N THR A 98 5.27 10.19 -6.66
CA THR A 98 5.34 10.47 -8.11
C THR A 98 4.38 11.59 -8.52
N ALA A 99 3.19 11.62 -7.91
CA ALA A 99 2.20 12.65 -8.20
C ALA A 99 2.62 14.04 -7.73
N ILE A 100 3.23 14.14 -6.54
CA ILE A 100 3.47 15.43 -5.87
C ILE A 100 4.93 15.91 -6.01
N GLY A 101 5.89 15.00 -6.11
CA GLY A 101 7.32 15.32 -6.20
C GLY A 101 7.67 16.38 -7.24
N PRO A 102 7.16 16.27 -8.50
CA PRO A 102 7.42 17.29 -9.52
C PRO A 102 6.88 18.68 -9.14
N TRP A 103 5.75 18.75 -8.44
CA TRP A 103 5.16 20.03 -8.00
C TRP A 103 5.99 20.65 -6.88
N ILE A 104 6.41 19.86 -5.88
CA ILE A 104 7.29 20.35 -4.81
C ILE A 104 8.57 20.93 -5.42
N VAL A 105 9.20 20.23 -6.36
CA VAL A 105 10.41 20.72 -7.05
C VAL A 105 10.12 22.00 -7.83
N ALA A 106 8.95 22.09 -8.47
CA ALA A 106 8.54 23.29 -9.22
C ALA A 106 8.22 24.49 -8.32
N PHE A 107 7.83 24.28 -7.06
CA PHE A 107 7.57 25.37 -6.10
C PHE A 107 8.84 25.88 -5.41
N ILE A 108 9.88 25.05 -5.31
CA ILE A 108 11.16 25.41 -4.67
C ILE A 108 12.09 26.13 -5.66
N LYS A 109 11.90 25.89 -6.96
CA LYS A 109 12.58 26.62 -8.04
C LYS A 109 11.86 27.90 -8.39
#